data_AF-A0A955V4U4-F1
#
_entry.id   AF-A0A955V4U4-F1
#
_cell.length_a   1.000
_cell.length_b   1.000
_cell.length_c   1.000
_cell.angle_alpha   90.00
_cell.angle_beta   90.00
_cell.angle_gamma   90.00
#
_symmetry.space_group_name_H-M   'P 1'
#
loop_
_entity.id
_entity.type
_entity.pdbx_description
1 polymer ?
#
loop_
_entity_poly.entity_id
_entity_poly.type
_entity_poly.pdbx_seq_one_letter_code
_entity_poly.pdbx_strand_id
1 'polypeptide(L)' 'GPVGSALKLELQRDASEWEATLTRAPIKVESTFGTMVDGDVAYVQIRSFGETTIPRLDALLRELVGKKPVGLVLDLRG' A
#
# COMPACT_ATOMS: atom_id res chain seq x y z
N GLY A 1 -11.52 -6.75 17.10
CA GLY A 1 -12.85 -7.34 16.84
C GLY A 1 -12.74 -8.33 15.70
N PRO A 2 -13.69 -9.25 15.54
CA PRO A 2 -13.66 -10.29 14.50
C PRO A 2 -13.61 -9.71 13.08
N VAL A 3 -12.92 -10.38 12.16
CA VAL A 3 -12.98 -10.07 10.72
C VAL A 3 -14.44 -10.15 10.26
N GLY A 4 -14.88 -9.19 9.45
CA GLY A 4 -16.25 -9.09 8.95
C GLY A 4 -17.24 -8.41 9.91
N SER A 5 -16.87 -8.16 11.17
CA SER A 5 -17.75 -7.45 12.10
C SER A 5 -17.84 -5.96 11.78
N ALA A 6 -19.02 -5.37 11.98
CA ALA A 6 -19.23 -3.94 11.85
C ALA A 6 -18.63 -3.16 13.04
N LEU A 7 -18.18 -1.95 12.76
CA LEU A 7 -17.70 -0.97 13.73
C LEU A 7 -18.31 0.38 13.35
N LYS A 8 -19.08 0.98 14.27
CA LYS A 8 -19.56 2.35 14.14
C LYS A 8 -18.54 3.30 14.77
N LEU A 9 -18.14 4.32 14.02
CA LEU A 9 -17.25 5.39 14.47
C LEU A 9 -18.01 6.70 14.41
N GLU A 10 -17.88 7.49 15.45
CA GLU A 10 -18.24 8.90 15.44
C GLU A 10 -16.96 9.69 15.13
N LEU A 11 -17.04 10.54 14.11
CA LEU A 11 -15.90 11.25 13.54
C LEU A 11 -16.18 12.75 13.59
N GLN A 12 -15.18 13.52 13.98
CA GLN A 12 -15.21 14.97 13.93
C GLN A 12 -14.07 15.49 13.06
N ARG A 13 -14.38 16.44 12.17
CA ARG A 13 -13.40 17.20 11.38
C ARG A 13 -13.81 18.66 11.43
N ASP A 14 -12.94 19.46 12.02
CA ASP A 14 -13.22 20.85 12.39
C ASP A 14 -14.50 20.92 13.25
N ALA A 15 -15.51 21.65 12.79
CA ALA A 15 -16.81 21.79 13.47
C ALA A 15 -17.87 20.77 13.01
N SER A 16 -17.54 19.86 12.08
CA SER A 16 -18.49 18.90 11.51
C SER A 16 -18.33 17.52 12.14
N GLU A 17 -19.44 16.97 12.63
CA GLU A 17 -19.52 15.62 13.18
C GLU A 17 -20.32 14.70 12.25
N TRP A 18 -19.90 13.44 12.12
CA TRP A 18 -20.63 12.43 11.37
C TRP A 18 -20.33 11.02 11.87
N GLU A 19 -21.22 10.08 11.55
CA GLU A 19 -21.03 8.67 11.83
C GLU A 19 -20.57 7.91 10.59
N ALA A 20 -19.60 7.02 10.75
CA ALA A 20 -19.14 6.09 9.73
C ALA A 20 -19.24 4.65 10.23
N THR A 21 -19.80 3.75 9.41
CA THR A 21 -19.75 2.31 9.68
C THR A 21 -18.68 1.67 8.82
N LEU A 22 -17.73 1.00 9.48
CA LEU A 22 -16.64 0.25 8.83
C LEU A 22 -16.83 -1.25 9.08
N THR A 23 -16.47 -2.06 8.09
CA THR A 23 -16.35 -3.51 8.24
C THR A 23 -14.91 -3.86 8.57
N ARG A 24 -14.67 -4.61 9.65
CA ARG A 24 -13.32 -5.03 10.03
C ARG A 24 -12.75 -5.98 8.98
N ALA A 25 -11.54 -5.69 8.52
CA ALA A 25 -10.76 -6.55 7.64
C ALA A 25 -9.37 -6.78 8.25
N PRO A 26 -8.65 -7.85 7.84
CA PRO A 26 -7.24 -8.00 8.19
C PRO A 26 -6.46 -6.78 7.69
N ILE A 27 -5.71 -6.13 8.59
CA ILE A 27 -4.79 -5.05 8.19
C ILE A 27 -3.61 -5.71 7.50
N LYS A 28 -3.47 -5.47 6.20
CA LYS A 28 -2.26 -5.82 5.45
C LYS A 28 -1.28 -4.66 5.60
N VAL A 29 -0.34 -4.80 6.53
CA VAL A 29 0.83 -3.92 6.54
C VAL A 29 1.69 -4.34 5.36
N GLU A 30 1.57 -3.61 4.27
CA GLU A 30 2.34 -3.90 3.06
C GLU A 30 3.78 -3.47 3.30
N SER A 31 4.72 -4.40 3.18
CA SER A 31 6.15 -4.12 3.31
C SER A 31 6.76 -3.59 2.02
N THR A 32 6.05 -3.73 0.89
CA THR A 32 6.53 -3.35 -0.44
C THR A 32 5.52 -2.45 -1.16
N PHE A 33 6.00 -1.34 -1.69
CA PHE A 33 5.24 -0.34 -2.45
C PHE A 33 5.90 -0.11 -3.80
N GLY A 34 5.12 0.18 -4.84
CA GLY A 34 5.68 0.50 -6.16
C GLY A 34 4.80 1.48 -6.94
N THR A 35 5.43 2.37 -7.70
CA THR A 35 4.76 3.36 -8.55
C THR A 35 5.66 3.78 -9.70
N MET A 36 5.08 4.33 -10.77
CA MET A 36 5.81 5.19 -11.71
C MET A 36 6.00 6.56 -11.08
N VAL A 37 7.16 7.17 -11.28
CA VAL A 37 7.46 8.56 -10.91
C VAL A 37 7.88 9.35 -12.16
N ASP A 38 8.07 10.66 -11.99
CA ASP A 38 8.48 11.56 -13.08
C ASP A 38 9.73 11.07 -13.81
N GLY A 39 9.74 11.24 -15.13
CA GLY A 39 10.82 10.76 -16.00
C GLY A 39 10.71 9.28 -16.36
N ASP A 40 9.51 8.68 -16.26
CA ASP A 40 9.25 7.27 -16.60
C ASP A 40 10.10 6.28 -15.81
N VAL A 41 10.43 6.61 -14.56
CA VAL A 41 11.20 5.73 -13.68
C VAL A 41 10.24 4.92 -12.83
N ALA A 42 10.45 3.60 -12.77
CA ALA A 42 9.79 2.75 -11.80
C ALA A 42 10.46 2.95 -10.44
N TYR A 43 9.67 3.21 -9.41
CA TYR A 43 10.12 3.32 -8.03
C TYR A 43 9.49 2.21 -7.21
N VAL A 44 10.31 1.44 -6.50
CA VAL A 44 9.86 0.38 -5.59
C VAL A 44 10.52 0.58 -4.24
N GLN A 45 9.73 0.66 -3.17
CA GLN A 45 10.22 0.74 -1.79
C GLN A 45 9.93 -0.57 -1.04
N ILE A 46 10.95 -1.10 -0.35
CA ILE A 46 10.82 -2.20 0.60
C ILE A 46 11.14 -1.66 2.00
N ARG A 47 10.11 -1.57 2.86
CA ARG A 47 10.26 -1.08 4.25
C ARG A 47 10.76 -2.14 5.22
N SER A 48 10.49 -3.40 4.93
CA SER A 48 10.94 -4.55 5.73
C SER A 48 10.93 -5.82 4.89
N PHE A 49 11.77 -6.79 5.26
CA PHE A 49 11.81 -8.09 4.62
C PHE A 49 11.00 -9.09 5.44
N GLY A 50 10.05 -9.75 4.80
CA GLY A 50 9.19 -10.77 5.40
C GLY A 50 8.61 -11.72 4.35
N GLU A 51 7.81 -12.69 4.79
CA GLU A 51 7.30 -13.79 3.95
C GLU A 51 6.58 -13.32 2.68
N THR A 52 5.87 -12.19 2.74
CA THR A 52 5.09 -11.64 1.62
C THR A 52 5.89 -10.72 0.69
N THR A 53 7.15 -10.41 1.02
CA THR A 53 7.94 -9.40 0.29
C THR A 53 8.22 -9.85 -1.15
N ILE A 54 8.69 -11.08 -1.33
CA ILE A 54 9.03 -11.65 -2.64
C ILE A 54 7.81 -11.73 -3.58
N PRO A 55 6.68 -12.37 -3.20
CA PRO A 55 5.54 -12.46 -4.10
C PRO A 55 4.95 -11.08 -4.44
N ARG A 56 4.99 -10.13 -3.51
CA ARG A 56 4.51 -8.76 -3.76
C ARG A 56 5.44 -7.97 -4.67
N LEU A 57 6.75 -8.12 -4.48
CA LEU A 57 7.76 -7.49 -5.35
C LEU A 57 7.63 -7.98 -6.79
N ASP A 58 7.48 -9.29 -7.01
CA ASP A 58 7.27 -9.85 -8.36
C ASP A 58 6.03 -9.27 -9.03
N ALA A 59 4.90 -9.19 -8.32
CA ALA A 59 3.67 -8.60 -8.84
C ALA A 59 3.86 -7.12 -9.23
N LEU A 60 4.48 -6.32 -8.36
CA LEU A 60 4.76 -4.91 -8.64
C LEU A 60 5.72 -4.73 -9.81
N LEU A 61 6.78 -5.53 -9.90
CA LEU A 61 7.73 -5.46 -11.01
C LEU A 61 7.06 -5.83 -12.33
N ARG A 62 6.20 -6.86 -12.38
CA ARG A 62 5.43 -7.19 -13.59
C ARG A 62 4.53 -6.04 -14.03
N GLU A 63 3.84 -5.41 -13.09
CA GLU A 63 2.99 -4.25 -13.37
C GLU A 63 3.82 -3.07 -13.92
N LEU A 64 4.92 -2.73 -13.24
CA LEU A 64 5.74 -1.57 -13.57
C LEU A 64 6.52 -1.77 -14.87
N VAL A 65 7.11 -2.95 -15.08
CA VAL A 65 7.80 -3.29 -16.34
C VAL A 65 6.83 -3.24 -17.53
N GLY A 66 5.56 -3.63 -17.33
CA GLY A 66 4.51 -3.48 -18.34
C GLY A 66 4.29 -2.04 -18.82
N LYS A 67 4.65 -1.05 -17.98
CA LYS A 67 4.60 0.39 -18.28
C LYS A 67 5.87 0.91 -18.97
N LYS A 68 6.85 0.04 -19.25
CA LYS A 68 8.12 0.33 -19.95
C LYS A 68 8.93 1.47 -19.32
N PRO A 69 9.33 1.35 -18.05
CA PRO A 69 10.11 2.36 -17.38
C PRO A 69 11.51 2.48 -18.00
N VAL A 70 12.08 3.67 -17.98
CA VAL A 70 13.46 3.92 -18.44
C VAL A 70 14.51 3.50 -17.41
N GLY A 71 14.09 3.26 -16.17
CA GLY A 71 14.94 2.80 -15.08
C GLY A 71 14.14 2.34 -13.87
N LEU A 72 14.82 1.69 -12.92
CA LEU A 72 14.24 1.24 -11.66
C LEU A 72 15.05 1.81 -10.50
N VAL A 73 14.36 2.47 -9.56
CA VAL A 73 14.89 2.81 -8.25
C VAL A 73 14.32 1.82 -7.25
N LEU A 74 15.22 1.10 -6.58
CA LEU A 74 14.89 0.26 -5.43
C LEU A 74 15.28 1.00 -4.15
N ASP A 75 14.29 1.49 -3.41
CA ASP A 75 14.50 2.15 -2.14
C ASP A 75 14.41 1.15 -0.98
N LEU A 76 15.54 0.94 -0.31
CA LEU A 76 15.69 0.09 0.86
C LEU A 76 15.91 0.92 2.15
N ARG A 77 15.73 2.25 2.08
CA ARG A 77 15.87 3.13 3.24
C ARG A 77 14.65 2.93 4.14
N GLY A 78 14.94 2.69 5.42
CA GLY A 78 13.99 2.65 6.53
C GLY A 78 14.17 3.86 7.40
#